data_AF-A0A2P4PED7-F1
#
_entry.id   AF-A0A2P4PED7-F1
#
_cell.length_a   1.000
_cell.length_b   1.000
_cell.length_c   1.000
_cell.angle_alpha   90.00
_cell.angle_beta   90.00
_cell.angle_gamma   90.00
#
_symmetry.space_group_name_H-M   'P 1'
#
loop_
_entity.id
_entity.type
_entity.pdbx_description
1 polymer ?
#
loop_
_entity_poly.entity_id
_entity_poly.type
_entity_poly.pdbx_seq_one_letter_code
_entity_poly.pdbx_strand_id
1 'polypeptide(L)'
;MSFDDFNLYWKKHLIPGGIRAWRKKCSELIWKNEMLNSRKVEDLFFYNHKGEFDWNRTLQFISNRNSNCTSWEIEKEDVWERSYKIKNFLKELPTYEILYKRDVNMIETDQCIRCKNGVENWDHLWICEKNELTIKEVIERSISDFEEHLLNEEKHEEVKLLQNMNFSFLKILYEKSEVLIGKDKYWELIRGVYNGKFNKVSKDKDEKELINELWLEQSLGIKKSDKRVRKFKDRDIESEDKNIEIEENN
;
A
#
# COMPACT_ATOMS: atom_id res chain seq x y z
N MET A 1 -9.82 17.58 35.53
CA MET A 1 -8.65 16.83 36.04
C MET A 1 -7.73 16.60 34.85
N SER A 2 -6.68 17.40 34.68
CA SER A 2 -5.73 17.26 33.57
C SER A 2 -4.74 16.16 33.88
N PHE A 3 -4.74 15.08 33.10
CA PHE A 3 -3.75 14.02 33.21
C PHE A 3 -2.42 14.52 32.64
N ASP A 4 -1.55 14.94 33.56
CA ASP A 4 -0.09 14.96 33.55
C ASP A 4 0.66 15.05 32.21
N ASP A 5 1.25 16.22 31.97
CA ASP A 5 2.54 16.32 31.30
C ASP A 5 3.57 15.50 32.10
N PHE A 6 3.98 14.35 31.55
CA PHE A 6 4.94 13.45 32.19
C PHE A 6 6.30 14.14 32.45
N ASN A 7 6.49 14.64 33.66
CA ASN A 7 7.74 15.22 34.14
C ASN A 7 8.80 14.13 34.35
N LEU A 8 9.97 14.27 33.71
CA LEU A 8 11.09 13.33 33.86
C LEU A 8 11.96 13.73 35.07
N TYR A 9 12.16 12.81 36.00
CA TYR A 9 13.01 13.01 37.17
C TYR A 9 14.23 12.09 37.10
N TRP A 10 15.42 12.62 37.43
CA TRP A 10 16.63 11.83 37.62
C TRP A 10 17.20 12.09 39.02
N LYS A 11 17.38 11.02 39.81
CA LYS A 11 17.83 11.11 41.21
C LYS A 11 17.09 12.19 42.03
N LYS A 12 15.76 12.24 41.91
CA LYS A 12 14.86 13.23 42.56
C LYS A 12 15.01 14.68 42.08
N HIS A 13 15.85 14.97 41.09
CA HIS A 13 15.87 16.26 40.42
C HIS A 13 14.93 16.22 39.21
N LEU A 14 13.98 17.16 39.15
CA LEU A 14 13.22 17.42 37.93
C LEU A 14 14.23 17.80 36.85
N ILE A 15 14.18 17.17 35.69
CA ILE A 15 14.99 17.61 34.57
C ILE A 15 14.20 18.70 33.84
N PRO A 16 14.56 20.00 33.99
CA PRO A 16 13.85 21.05 33.29
C PRO A 16 14.14 20.97 31.79
N GLY A 17 13.10 21.12 30.98
CA GLY A 17 13.20 21.19 29.52
C GLY A 17 12.55 20.03 28.78
N GLY A 18 12.16 20.29 27.53
CA GLY A 18 11.47 19.35 26.66
C GLY A 18 12.34 18.20 26.14
N ILE A 19 13.08 17.50 27.01
CA ILE A 19 14.00 16.41 26.63
C ILE A 19 13.26 15.31 25.87
N ARG A 20 12.02 14.98 26.25
CA ARG A 20 11.18 14.04 25.50
C ARG A 20 10.92 14.53 24.07
N ALA A 21 10.60 15.82 23.90
CA ALA A 21 10.39 16.43 22.59
C ALA A 21 11.69 16.48 21.77
N TRP A 22 12.81 16.80 22.40
CA TRP A 22 14.13 16.76 21.77
C TRP A 22 14.51 15.34 21.34
N ARG A 23 14.35 14.36 22.22
CA ARG A 23 14.61 12.94 21.93
C ARG A 23 13.71 12.44 20.79
N LYS A 24 12.44 12.85 20.77
CA LYS A 24 11.52 12.55 19.66
C LYS A 24 12.05 13.11 18.35
N LYS A 25 12.48 14.38 18.31
CA LYS A 25 13.11 14.99 17.13
C LYS A 25 14.37 14.23 16.69
N CYS A 26 15.21 13.80 17.63
CA CYS A 26 16.38 12.98 17.32
C CYS A 26 15.99 11.65 16.68
N SER A 27 15.03 10.92 17.25
CA SER A 27 14.53 9.67 16.67
C SER A 27 13.93 9.89 15.28
N GLU A 28 13.15 10.94 15.08
CA GLU A 28 12.60 11.30 13.76
C GLU A 28 13.69 11.58 12.73
N LEU A 29 14.77 12.27 13.11
CA LEU A 29 15.92 12.52 12.23
C LEU A 29 16.66 11.23 11.88
N ILE A 30 16.86 10.33 12.85
CA ILE A 30 17.49 9.02 12.62
C ILE A 30 16.65 8.21 11.64
N TRP A 31 15.34 8.07 11.87
CA TRP A 31 14.47 7.32 10.97
C TRP A 31 14.36 7.94 9.59
N LYS A 32 14.31 9.27 9.48
CA LYS A 32 14.37 9.96 8.18
C LYS A 32 15.67 9.64 7.44
N ASN A 33 16.80 9.66 8.14
CA ASN A 33 18.09 9.33 7.55
C ASN A 33 18.15 7.87 7.09
N GLU A 34 17.68 6.93 7.91
CA GLU A 34 17.61 5.51 7.55
C GLU A 34 16.72 5.29 6.33
N MET A 35 15.56 5.95 6.28
CA MET A 35 14.61 5.82 5.19
C MET A 35 15.15 6.41 3.88
N LEU A 36 15.75 7.60 3.93
CA LEU A 36 16.30 8.27 2.74
C LEU A 36 17.52 7.54 2.15
N ASN A 37 18.29 6.83 2.98
CA ASN A 37 19.43 6.02 2.54
C ASN A 37 19.05 4.54 2.28
N SER A 38 17.77 4.21 2.37
CA SER A 38 17.31 2.85 2.11
C SER A 38 17.22 2.59 0.62
N ARG A 39 17.93 1.55 0.15
CA ARG A 39 17.84 1.04 -1.24
C ARG A 39 16.40 0.70 -1.68
N LYS A 40 15.49 0.52 -0.72
CA LYS A 40 14.07 0.19 -0.95
C LYS A 40 13.30 1.33 -1.62
N VAL A 41 13.73 2.57 -1.43
CA VAL A 41 13.06 3.78 -1.92
C VAL A 41 14.01 4.69 -2.70
N GLU A 42 15.25 4.24 -2.90
CA GLU A 42 16.28 4.97 -3.64
C GLU A 42 15.79 5.37 -5.05
N ASP A 43 15.08 4.49 -5.74
CA ASP A 43 14.50 4.75 -7.06
C ASP A 43 13.46 5.89 -7.05
N LEU A 44 12.70 6.04 -5.96
CA LEU A 44 11.74 7.13 -5.78
C LEU A 44 12.43 8.45 -5.43
N PHE A 45 13.54 8.41 -4.68
CA PHE A 45 14.21 9.60 -4.17
C PHE A 45 15.30 10.16 -5.09
N PHE A 46 15.95 9.33 -5.89
CA PHE A 46 17.06 9.74 -6.75
C PHE A 46 16.66 10.86 -7.72
N TYR A 47 15.51 10.71 -8.40
CA TYR A 47 14.96 11.72 -9.31
C TYR A 47 13.85 12.57 -8.70
N ASN A 48 13.74 12.60 -7.37
CA ASN A 48 12.69 13.36 -6.69
C ASN A 48 12.77 14.87 -6.94
N HIS A 49 13.96 15.38 -7.27
CA HIS A 49 14.15 16.78 -7.67
C HIS A 49 13.32 17.21 -8.89
N LYS A 50 12.84 16.26 -9.70
CA LYS A 50 11.91 16.55 -10.81
C LYS A 50 10.52 16.99 -10.36
N GLY A 51 10.16 16.72 -9.09
CA GLY A 51 8.88 17.18 -8.53
C GLY A 51 7.64 16.53 -9.15
N GLU A 52 7.77 15.30 -9.66
CA GLU A 52 6.66 14.59 -10.32
C GLU A 52 5.61 14.06 -9.33
N PHE A 53 5.98 13.81 -8.07
CA PHE A 53 5.09 13.19 -7.08
C PHE A 53 4.45 14.22 -6.15
N ASP A 54 3.16 14.04 -5.88
CA ASP A 54 2.47 14.70 -4.77
C ASP A 54 2.70 13.88 -3.50
N TRP A 55 3.75 14.23 -2.76
CA TRP A 55 4.10 13.54 -1.53
C TRP A 55 3.05 13.70 -0.43
N ASN A 56 2.29 14.79 -0.40
CA ASN A 56 1.26 14.97 0.60
C ASN A 56 0.14 13.94 0.40
N ARG A 57 -0.37 13.82 -0.83
CA ARG A 57 -1.38 12.82 -1.19
C ARG A 57 -0.86 11.40 -1.04
N THR A 58 0.37 11.16 -1.49
CA THR A 58 1.04 9.85 -1.35
C THR A 58 1.13 9.42 0.12
N LEU A 59 1.58 10.30 1.02
CA LEU A 59 1.71 9.98 2.44
C LEU A 59 0.35 9.84 3.11
N GLN A 60 -0.64 10.65 2.74
CA GLN A 60 -2.02 10.48 3.20
C GLN A 60 -2.57 9.11 2.81
N PHE A 61 -2.35 8.67 1.57
CA PHE A 61 -2.76 7.34 1.11
C PHE A 61 -2.07 6.21 1.87
N ILE A 62 -0.74 6.24 1.99
CA ILE A 62 0.04 5.19 2.68
C ILE A 62 -0.35 5.10 4.17
N SER A 63 -0.69 6.23 4.78
CA SER A 63 -1.08 6.30 6.20
C SER A 63 -2.57 6.09 6.46
N ASN A 64 -3.37 5.74 5.44
CA ASN A 64 -4.83 5.61 5.52
C ASN A 64 -5.53 6.88 6.05
N ARG A 65 -4.99 8.07 5.76
CA ARG A 65 -5.57 9.37 6.10
C ARG A 65 -6.41 9.97 4.96
N ASN A 66 -6.68 9.16 3.96
CA ASN A 66 -7.55 9.45 2.82
C ASN A 66 -9.03 9.13 3.11
N SER A 67 -9.31 8.33 4.14
CA SER A 67 -10.66 8.09 4.67
C SER A 67 -10.83 8.77 6.04
N ASN A 68 -12.10 8.91 6.48
CA ASN A 68 -12.54 9.55 7.73
C ASN A 68 -12.09 8.83 9.02
N CYS A 69 -10.81 8.47 9.14
CA CYS A 69 -10.24 7.96 10.40
C CYS A 69 -10.04 9.14 11.36
N THR A 70 -11.15 9.65 11.90
CA THR A 70 -11.20 10.63 13.01
C THR A 70 -11.22 9.95 14.37
N SER A 71 -11.35 8.62 14.40
CA SER A 71 -11.39 7.79 15.60
C SER A 71 -10.00 7.49 16.14
N TRP A 72 -9.85 7.52 17.46
CA TRP A 72 -8.65 7.05 18.18
C TRP A 72 -8.55 5.51 18.20
N GLU A 73 -9.54 4.81 17.68
CA GLU A 73 -9.61 3.36 17.58
C GLU A 73 -9.15 2.90 16.20
N ILE A 74 -8.13 2.04 16.17
CA ILE A 74 -7.58 1.49 14.94
C ILE A 74 -8.18 0.10 14.76
N GLU A 75 -9.06 -0.05 13.77
CA GLU A 75 -9.61 -1.35 13.39
C GLU A 75 -8.53 -2.27 12.82
N LYS A 76 -8.73 -3.59 12.94
CA LYS A 76 -7.76 -4.59 12.48
C LYS A 76 -7.52 -4.50 10.98
N GLU A 77 -8.57 -4.23 10.23
CA GLU A 77 -8.60 -4.02 8.79
C GLU A 77 -7.73 -2.82 8.39
N ASP A 78 -7.82 -1.70 9.14
CA ASP A 78 -6.97 -0.53 8.92
C ASP A 78 -5.49 -0.85 9.14
N VAL A 79 -5.14 -1.58 10.22
CA VAL A 79 -3.75 -2.02 10.47
C VAL A 79 -3.21 -2.83 9.28
N TRP A 80 -4.02 -3.77 8.78
CA TRP A 80 -3.62 -4.63 7.67
C TRP A 80 -3.47 -3.88 6.36
N GLU A 81 -4.41 -2.97 6.06
CA GLU A 81 -4.33 -2.14 4.88
C GLU A 81 -3.09 -1.22 4.91
N ARG A 82 -2.85 -0.54 6.03
CA ARG A 82 -1.69 0.31 6.21
C ARG A 82 -0.39 -0.49 6.09
N SER A 83 -0.35 -1.68 6.71
CA SER A 83 0.80 -2.59 6.61
C SER A 83 1.06 -2.99 5.16
N TYR A 84 0.01 -3.30 4.40
CA TYR A 84 0.11 -3.61 2.99
C TYR A 84 0.70 -2.44 2.20
N LYS A 85 0.13 -1.22 2.34
CA LYS A 85 0.57 -0.03 1.61
C LYS A 85 2.03 0.31 1.92
N ILE A 86 2.44 0.26 3.20
CA ILE A 86 3.84 0.49 3.61
C ILE A 86 4.77 -0.55 3.00
N LYS A 87 4.45 -1.84 3.10
CA LYS A 87 5.28 -2.92 2.53
C LYS A 87 5.37 -2.79 1.01
N ASN A 88 4.27 -2.46 0.36
CA ASN A 88 4.22 -2.26 -1.08
C ASN A 88 5.07 -1.06 -1.50
N PHE A 89 4.99 0.06 -0.79
CA PHE A 89 5.83 1.25 -0.98
C PHE A 89 7.33 0.97 -0.76
N LEU A 90 7.68 -0.09 -0.02
CA LEU A 90 9.07 -0.48 0.30
C LEU A 90 9.62 -1.63 -0.56
N LYS A 91 8.87 -2.22 -1.50
CA LYS A 91 9.18 -3.53 -2.17
C LYS A 91 9.34 -4.67 -1.17
N GLU A 92 8.67 -4.60 -0.01
CA GLU A 92 8.72 -5.62 1.04
C GLU A 92 7.43 -6.42 1.18
N LEU A 93 6.67 -6.51 0.08
CA LEU A 93 5.60 -7.50 0.01
C LEU A 93 6.18 -8.90 0.24
N PRO A 94 5.42 -9.82 0.86
CA PRO A 94 5.90 -11.17 1.12
C PRO A 94 5.96 -11.99 -0.17
N THR A 95 7.02 -11.76 -0.96
CA THR A 95 7.36 -12.54 -2.17
C THR A 95 8.22 -13.74 -1.81
N TYR A 96 8.30 -14.74 -2.68
CA TYR A 96 9.15 -15.92 -2.43
C TYR A 96 10.62 -15.55 -2.20
N GLU A 97 11.17 -14.52 -2.87
CA GLU A 97 12.52 -14.02 -2.58
C GLU A 97 12.70 -13.60 -1.11
N ILE A 98 11.75 -12.83 -0.58
CA ILE A 98 11.82 -12.31 0.79
C ILE A 98 11.56 -13.42 1.81
N LEU A 99 10.58 -14.28 1.53
CA LEU A 99 10.23 -15.37 2.42
C LEU A 99 11.34 -16.41 2.51
N TYR A 100 11.99 -16.73 1.38
CA TYR A 100 13.16 -17.61 1.31
C TYR A 100 14.34 -17.03 2.10
N LYS A 101 14.68 -15.75 1.88
CA LYS A 101 15.77 -15.07 2.63
C LYS A 101 15.54 -15.01 4.14
N ARG A 102 14.29 -15.06 4.59
CA ARG A 102 13.90 -15.01 6.01
C ARG A 102 13.70 -16.40 6.63
N ASP A 103 13.84 -17.47 5.85
CA ASP A 103 13.61 -18.86 6.27
C ASP A 103 12.23 -19.06 6.94
N VAL A 104 11.17 -18.56 6.29
CA VAL A 104 9.80 -18.59 6.82
C VAL A 104 8.95 -19.61 6.06
N ASN A 105 8.09 -20.34 6.78
CA ASN A 105 7.08 -21.28 6.23
C ASN A 105 7.65 -22.48 5.44
N MET A 106 8.90 -22.90 5.71
CA MET A 106 9.56 -24.00 4.99
C MET A 106 9.56 -23.79 3.46
N ILE A 107 9.77 -22.54 3.05
CA ILE A 107 9.93 -22.20 1.63
C ILE A 107 11.36 -22.55 1.25
N GLU A 108 11.50 -23.56 0.40
CA GLU A 108 12.81 -24.11 0.00
C GLU A 108 13.43 -23.37 -1.21
N THR A 109 12.66 -22.52 -1.88
CA THR A 109 13.08 -21.84 -3.12
C THR A 109 12.53 -20.42 -3.18
N ASP A 110 13.28 -19.50 -3.79
CA ASP A 110 12.83 -18.13 -4.09
C ASP A 110 12.06 -18.00 -5.43
N GLN A 111 11.84 -19.12 -6.12
CA GLN A 111 11.18 -19.16 -7.42
C GLN A 111 9.70 -18.81 -7.34
N CYS A 112 9.18 -18.17 -8.39
CA CYS A 112 7.74 -17.87 -8.47
C CYS A 112 6.90 -19.14 -8.53
N ILE A 113 5.92 -19.27 -7.64
CA ILE A 113 5.05 -20.44 -7.60
C ILE A 113 4.15 -20.59 -8.84
N ARG A 114 3.84 -19.46 -9.50
CA ARG A 114 2.92 -19.41 -10.65
C ARG A 114 3.60 -19.93 -11.91
N CYS A 115 4.71 -19.32 -12.31
CA CYS A 115 5.44 -19.69 -13.54
C CYS A 115 6.56 -20.70 -13.31
N LYS A 116 7.04 -20.87 -12.07
CA LYS A 116 8.22 -21.68 -11.72
C LYS A 116 9.51 -21.26 -12.44
N ASN A 117 9.51 -20.06 -13.00
CA ASN A 117 10.58 -19.51 -13.82
C ASN A 117 11.13 -18.24 -13.17
N GLY A 118 12.39 -18.27 -12.75
CA GLY A 118 13.05 -17.12 -12.14
C GLY A 118 12.57 -16.81 -10.71
N VAL A 119 13.21 -15.81 -10.11
CA VAL A 119 12.99 -15.37 -8.72
C VAL A 119 11.71 -14.53 -8.63
N GLU A 120 10.84 -14.84 -7.66
CA GLU A 120 9.69 -13.99 -7.35
C GLU A 120 10.11 -12.78 -6.51
N ASN A 121 10.58 -11.75 -7.21
CA ASN A 121 10.80 -10.44 -6.61
C ASN A 121 9.56 -9.55 -6.75
N TRP A 122 9.61 -8.33 -6.20
CA TRP A 122 8.47 -7.40 -6.25
C TRP A 122 8.03 -7.04 -7.68
N ASP A 123 8.96 -6.95 -8.64
CA ASP A 123 8.62 -6.64 -10.03
C ASP A 123 7.92 -7.84 -10.71
N HIS A 124 8.47 -9.05 -10.54
CA HIS A 124 7.94 -10.28 -11.13
C HIS A 124 6.50 -10.55 -10.72
N LEU A 125 6.11 -10.21 -9.47
CA LEU A 125 4.75 -10.36 -8.96
C LEU A 125 3.69 -9.76 -9.92
N TRP A 126 4.00 -8.60 -10.50
CA TRP A 126 3.06 -7.84 -11.33
C TRP A 126 3.12 -8.20 -12.81
N ILE A 127 4.27 -8.67 -13.31
CA ILE A 127 4.49 -8.98 -14.73
C ILE A 127 4.55 -10.48 -15.05
N CYS A 128 4.27 -11.34 -14.08
CA CYS A 128 4.31 -12.78 -14.28
C CYS A 128 3.38 -13.19 -15.43
N GLU A 129 3.92 -13.95 -16.39
CA GLU A 129 3.21 -14.44 -17.58
C GLU A 129 2.02 -15.38 -17.27
N LYS A 130 1.98 -15.91 -16.05
CA LYS A 130 0.91 -16.79 -15.56
C LYS A 130 -0.19 -16.02 -14.82
N ASN A 131 -0.16 -14.70 -14.81
CA ASN A 131 -1.23 -13.88 -14.25
C ASN A 131 -2.48 -13.98 -15.13
N GLU A 132 -3.66 -14.09 -14.50
CA GLU A 132 -4.96 -14.13 -15.22
C GLU A 132 -5.19 -12.87 -16.05
N LEU A 133 -4.75 -11.72 -15.51
CA LEU A 133 -4.88 -10.41 -16.11
C LEU A 133 -3.54 -9.70 -16.07
N THR A 134 -3.27 -8.92 -17.10
CA THR A 134 -2.22 -7.91 -17.11
C THR A 134 -2.63 -6.70 -16.28
N ILE A 135 -1.65 -5.92 -15.84
CA ILE A 135 -1.90 -4.70 -15.05
C ILE A 135 -2.77 -3.71 -15.83
N LYS A 136 -2.60 -3.63 -17.16
CA LYS A 136 -3.40 -2.71 -17.99
C LYS A 136 -4.86 -3.13 -18.02
N GLU A 137 -5.14 -4.42 -18.17
CA GLU A 137 -6.50 -4.97 -18.09
C GLU A 137 -7.10 -4.77 -16.70
N VAL A 138 -6.31 -4.90 -15.61
CA VAL A 138 -6.77 -4.59 -14.25
C VAL A 138 -7.16 -3.13 -14.12
N ILE A 139 -6.36 -2.21 -14.69
CA ILE A 139 -6.64 -0.77 -14.65
C ILE A 139 -7.94 -0.47 -15.39
N GLU A 140 -8.06 -0.93 -16.64
CA GLU A 140 -9.24 -0.72 -17.49
C GLU A 140 -10.50 -1.29 -16.83
N ARG A 141 -10.43 -2.53 -16.33
CA ARG A 141 -11.53 -3.17 -15.60
C ARG A 141 -11.94 -2.38 -14.35
N SER A 142 -10.97 -1.86 -13.60
CA SER A 142 -11.26 -1.08 -12.40
C SER A 142 -11.96 0.25 -12.73
N ILE A 143 -11.78 0.81 -13.94
CA ILE A 143 -12.56 1.99 -14.39
C ILE A 143 -14.00 1.57 -14.65
N SER A 144 -14.22 0.46 -15.37
CA SER A 144 -15.56 -0.06 -15.64
C SER A 144 -16.31 -0.40 -14.35
N ASP A 145 -15.65 -1.08 -13.40
CA ASP A 145 -16.23 -1.43 -12.11
C ASP A 145 -16.62 -0.16 -11.31
N PHE A 146 -15.81 0.92 -11.40
CA PHE A 146 -16.12 2.20 -10.75
C PHE A 146 -17.27 2.94 -11.44
N GLU A 147 -17.33 2.92 -12.77
CA GLU A 147 -18.44 3.48 -13.53
C GLU A 147 -19.77 2.78 -13.19
N GLU A 148 -19.76 1.45 -13.09
CA GLU A 148 -20.92 0.65 -12.66
C GLU A 148 -21.34 0.99 -11.23
N HIS A 149 -20.38 1.18 -10.31
CA HIS A 149 -20.67 1.62 -8.95
C HIS A 149 -21.37 2.99 -8.92
N LEU A 150 -20.87 3.98 -9.68
CA LEU A 150 -21.49 5.30 -9.78
C LEU A 150 -22.90 5.26 -10.41
N LEU A 151 -23.11 4.39 -11.40
CA LEU A 151 -24.43 4.17 -11.99
C LEU A 151 -25.42 3.58 -10.98
N ASN A 152 -24.97 2.61 -10.17
CA ASN A 152 -25.80 2.00 -9.12
C ASN A 152 -26.14 2.99 -7.99
N GLU A 153 -25.31 4.00 -7.75
CA GLU A 153 -25.58 5.10 -6.82
C GLU A 153 -26.40 6.25 -7.44
N GLU A 154 -26.90 6.10 -8.67
CA GLU A 154 -27.65 7.13 -9.43
C GLU A 154 -26.86 8.45 -9.65
N LYS A 155 -25.53 8.41 -9.55
CA LYS A 155 -24.63 9.57 -9.73
C LYS A 155 -24.31 9.84 -11.20
N HIS A 156 -25.35 10.07 -12.00
CA HIS A 156 -25.22 10.20 -13.46
C HIS A 156 -24.31 11.35 -13.93
N GLU A 157 -24.18 12.43 -13.16
CA GLU A 157 -23.25 13.52 -13.49
C GLU A 157 -21.78 13.10 -13.28
N GLU A 158 -21.46 12.38 -12.20
CA GLU A 158 -20.11 11.85 -11.96
C GLU A 158 -19.70 10.83 -13.04
N VAL A 159 -20.65 10.03 -13.53
CA VAL A 159 -20.42 9.11 -14.66
C VAL A 159 -20.01 9.87 -15.92
N LYS A 160 -20.70 10.96 -16.26
CA LYS A 160 -20.33 11.79 -17.43
C LYS A 160 -18.94 12.40 -17.25
N LEU A 161 -18.64 12.91 -16.04
CA LEU A 161 -17.32 13.46 -15.72
C LEU A 161 -16.23 12.38 -15.85
N LEU A 162 -16.46 11.18 -15.31
CA LEU A 162 -15.57 10.04 -15.40
C LEU A 162 -15.27 9.69 -16.86
N GLN A 163 -16.30 9.55 -17.69
CA GLN A 163 -16.16 9.26 -19.12
C GLN A 163 -15.34 10.33 -19.85
N ASN A 164 -15.55 11.61 -19.54
CA ASN A 164 -14.81 12.72 -20.14
C ASN A 164 -13.33 12.72 -19.76
N MET A 165 -13.00 12.36 -18.52
CA MET A 165 -11.62 12.41 -18.01
C MET A 165 -10.84 11.10 -18.17
N ASN A 166 -11.52 9.97 -18.40
CA ASN A 166 -10.93 8.63 -18.49
C ASN A 166 -9.75 8.58 -19.47
N PHE A 167 -9.93 9.14 -20.67
CA PHE A 167 -8.86 9.17 -21.68
C PHE A 167 -7.61 9.91 -21.17
N SER A 168 -7.79 11.06 -20.54
CA SER A 168 -6.68 11.85 -19.98
C SER A 168 -5.99 11.12 -18.82
N PHE A 169 -6.77 10.44 -17.98
CA PHE A 169 -6.25 9.64 -16.86
C PHE A 169 -5.39 8.46 -17.34
N LEU A 170 -5.92 7.65 -18.26
CA LEU A 170 -5.19 6.52 -18.86
C LEU A 170 -3.95 6.98 -19.63
N LYS A 171 -4.07 8.08 -20.38
CA LYS A 171 -2.93 8.67 -21.09
C LYS A 171 -1.77 8.97 -20.13
N ILE A 172 -2.04 9.59 -18.99
CA ILE A 172 -1.00 9.86 -17.98
C ILE A 172 -0.39 8.54 -17.49
N LEU A 173 -1.20 7.54 -17.13
CA LEU A 173 -0.72 6.26 -16.61
C LEU A 173 0.19 5.50 -17.60
N TYR A 174 -0.08 5.61 -18.90
CA TYR A 174 0.66 4.89 -19.94
C TYR A 174 1.87 5.64 -20.50
N GLU A 175 2.10 6.88 -20.07
CA GLU A 175 3.35 7.58 -20.35
C GLU A 175 4.52 6.96 -19.57
N LYS A 176 5.75 7.19 -20.06
CA LYS A 176 6.97 6.82 -19.32
C LYS A 176 7.08 7.61 -18.03
N SER A 177 7.52 6.95 -16.97
CA SER A 177 7.87 7.59 -15.70
C SER A 177 9.19 8.33 -15.84
N GLU A 178 9.23 9.54 -15.29
CA GLU A 178 10.45 10.34 -15.25
C GLU A 178 11.31 10.04 -14.02
N VAL A 179 10.73 9.37 -13.02
CA VAL A 179 11.39 9.01 -11.77
C VAL A 179 11.76 7.52 -11.76
N LEU A 180 10.82 6.64 -12.09
CA LEU A 180 11.05 5.21 -12.21
C LEU A 180 11.58 4.87 -13.61
N ILE A 181 12.90 4.91 -13.79
CA ILE A 181 13.54 4.67 -15.10
C ILE A 181 13.12 3.32 -15.69
N GLY A 182 12.78 3.34 -16.99
CA GLY A 182 12.38 2.15 -17.75
C GLY A 182 10.95 1.68 -17.51
N LYS A 183 10.24 2.33 -16.57
CA LYS A 183 8.85 2.00 -16.22
C LYS A 183 7.88 3.06 -16.74
N ASP A 184 6.64 2.65 -16.92
CA ASP A 184 5.52 3.55 -17.22
C ASP A 184 4.92 4.08 -15.90
N LYS A 185 4.16 5.18 -15.95
CA LYS A 185 3.63 5.84 -14.74
C LYS A 185 2.64 4.97 -13.96
N TYR A 186 2.00 3.99 -14.59
CA TYR A 186 1.18 3.02 -13.86
C TYR A 186 1.99 2.22 -12.82
N TRP A 187 3.32 2.13 -12.95
CA TRP A 187 4.16 1.55 -11.89
C TRP A 187 4.23 2.42 -10.64
N GLU A 188 4.05 3.74 -10.77
CA GLU A 188 3.92 4.66 -9.65
C GLU A 188 2.61 4.39 -8.89
N LEU A 189 1.53 4.12 -9.65
CA LEU A 189 0.24 3.67 -9.10
C LEU A 189 0.37 2.32 -8.39
N ILE A 190 0.98 1.30 -9.02
CA ILE A 190 1.27 0.01 -8.35
C ILE A 190 2.05 0.23 -7.07
N ARG A 191 2.99 1.18 -7.07
CA ARG A 191 3.80 1.51 -5.91
C ARG A 191 3.04 2.22 -4.79
N GLY A 192 1.86 2.77 -5.10
CA GLY A 192 1.07 3.60 -4.18
C GLY A 192 1.58 5.04 -4.08
N VAL A 193 2.21 5.57 -5.13
CA VAL A 193 2.73 6.94 -5.21
C VAL A 193 1.89 7.76 -6.19
N TYR A 194 1.42 8.91 -5.72
CA TYR A 194 0.52 9.77 -6.48
C TYR A 194 1.30 10.72 -7.41
N ASN A 195 1.04 10.66 -8.71
CA ASN A 195 1.66 11.56 -9.68
C ASN A 195 0.96 12.92 -9.72
N GLY A 196 1.71 14.00 -9.55
CA GLY A 196 1.20 15.37 -9.54
C GLY A 196 0.63 15.86 -10.87
N LYS A 197 0.83 15.15 -11.99
CA LYS A 197 0.18 15.46 -13.28
C LYS A 197 -1.33 15.30 -13.21
N PHE A 198 -1.84 14.40 -12.37
CA PHE A 198 -3.29 14.28 -12.13
C PHE A 198 -3.91 15.57 -11.59
N ASN A 199 -3.18 16.30 -10.74
CA ASN A 199 -3.63 17.61 -10.21
C ASN A 199 -3.78 18.69 -11.29
N LYS A 200 -3.18 18.48 -12.48
CA LYS A 200 -3.15 19.41 -13.60
C LYS A 200 -4.17 19.06 -14.69
N VAL A 201 -4.85 17.91 -14.60
CA VAL A 201 -5.84 17.46 -15.59
C VAL A 201 -7.01 18.42 -15.67
N SER A 202 -7.48 18.90 -14.51
CA SER A 202 -8.56 19.87 -14.43
C SER A 202 -8.24 21.00 -13.48
N LYS A 203 -8.94 22.13 -13.65
CA LYS A 203 -8.99 23.21 -12.66
C LYS A 203 -10.20 23.09 -11.75
N ASP A 204 -11.25 22.42 -12.23
CA ASP A 204 -12.49 22.22 -11.50
C ASP A 204 -12.26 21.38 -10.23
N LYS A 205 -13.00 21.71 -9.18
CA LYS A 205 -12.82 21.07 -7.88
C LYS A 205 -13.41 19.66 -7.87
N ASP A 206 -14.59 19.51 -8.47
CA ASP A 206 -15.35 18.26 -8.45
C ASP A 206 -14.65 17.23 -9.35
N GLU A 207 -14.15 17.66 -10.51
CA GLU A 207 -13.30 16.79 -11.35
C GLU A 207 -12.01 16.35 -10.65
N LYS A 208 -11.37 17.24 -9.88
CA LYS A 208 -10.17 16.87 -9.10
C LYS A 208 -10.50 15.88 -8.00
N GLU A 209 -11.66 15.98 -7.39
CA GLU A 209 -12.13 15.06 -6.35
C GLU A 209 -12.36 13.68 -6.97
N LEU A 210 -13.08 13.62 -8.08
CA LEU A 210 -13.34 12.40 -8.85
C LEU A 210 -12.05 11.73 -9.35
N ILE A 211 -11.03 12.50 -9.77
CA ILE A 211 -9.71 11.93 -10.14
C ILE A 211 -9.04 11.22 -8.96
N ASN A 212 -9.24 11.74 -7.75
CA ASN A 212 -8.65 11.12 -6.55
C ASN A 212 -9.38 9.85 -6.19
N GLU A 213 -10.71 9.88 -6.23
CA GLU A 213 -11.54 8.69 -6.02
C GLU A 213 -11.17 7.60 -7.03
N LEU A 214 -11.10 7.96 -8.32
CA LEU A 214 -10.65 7.04 -9.35
C LEU A 214 -9.26 6.47 -9.04
N TRP A 215 -8.28 7.30 -8.68
CA TRP A 215 -6.94 6.81 -8.33
C TRP A 215 -6.93 5.86 -7.12
N LEU A 216 -7.79 6.11 -6.14
CA LEU A 216 -7.98 5.22 -4.98
C LEU A 216 -8.61 3.89 -5.39
N GLU A 217 -9.66 3.92 -6.19
CA GLU A 217 -10.33 2.72 -6.72
C GLU A 217 -9.37 1.87 -7.56
N GLN A 218 -8.55 2.51 -8.38
CA GLN A 218 -7.49 1.84 -9.14
C GLN A 218 -6.48 1.14 -8.23
N SER A 219 -6.06 1.80 -7.15
CA SER A 219 -5.16 1.21 -6.15
C SER A 219 -5.80 0.01 -5.44
N LEU A 220 -7.11 0.07 -5.17
CA LEU A 220 -7.89 -1.03 -4.61
C LEU A 220 -8.03 -2.20 -5.60
N GLY A 221 -8.30 -1.92 -6.87
CA GLY A 221 -8.36 -2.90 -7.95
C GLY A 221 -7.05 -3.67 -8.09
N ILE A 222 -5.91 -2.96 -8.09
CA ILE A 222 -4.58 -3.56 -8.10
C ILE A 222 -4.37 -4.46 -6.86
N LYS A 223 -4.72 -3.98 -5.67
CA LYS A 223 -4.63 -4.79 -4.43
C LYS A 223 -5.52 -6.04 -4.50
N LYS A 224 -6.73 -5.95 -5.05
CA LYS A 224 -7.62 -7.10 -5.23
C LYS A 224 -7.04 -8.11 -6.23
N SER A 225 -6.33 -7.62 -7.26
CA SER A 225 -5.62 -8.45 -8.23
C SER A 225 -4.33 -9.09 -7.68
N ASP A 226 -3.81 -8.60 -6.54
CA ASP A 226 -2.69 -9.19 -5.79
C ASP A 226 -3.13 -10.49 -5.08
N LYS A 227 -3.59 -11.47 -5.87
CA LYS A 227 -3.91 -12.84 -5.43
C LYS A 227 -2.62 -13.63 -5.26
N ARG A 228 -1.75 -13.26 -4.32
CA ARG A 228 -0.57 -14.10 -3.99
C ARG A 228 -1.03 -15.52 -3.67
N VAL A 229 -0.73 -16.45 -4.56
CA VAL A 229 -0.88 -17.88 -4.29
C VAL A 229 0.20 -18.23 -3.28
N ARG A 230 -0.19 -18.68 -2.10
CA ARG A 230 0.74 -19.21 -1.10
C ARG A 230 0.49 -20.70 -1.00
N LYS A 231 1.54 -21.50 -0.81
CA LYS A 231 1.36 -22.85 -0.27
C LYS A 231 0.69 -22.69 1.10
N PHE A 232 -0.60 -22.96 1.19
CA PHE A 232 -1.23 -23.23 2.47
C PHE A 232 -0.82 -24.64 2.86
N LYS A 233 -0.38 -24.85 4.10
CA LYS A 233 -0.60 -26.16 4.70
C LYS A 233 -2.11 -26.31 4.79
N ASP A 234 -2.65 -27.37 4.20
CA ASP A 234 -3.85 -27.98 4.75
C ASP A 234 -3.56 -28.19 6.24
N ARG A 235 -4.15 -27.34 7.08
CA ARG A 235 -4.32 -27.71 8.48
C ARG A 235 -5.60 -28.50 8.48
N ASP A 236 -5.45 -29.78 8.18
CA ASP A 236 -6.18 -30.79 8.92
C ASP A 236 -5.83 -30.57 10.39
N ILE A 237 -6.60 -29.69 11.05
CA ILE A 237 -6.91 -29.90 12.46
C ILE A 237 -8.00 -30.95 12.40
N GLU A 238 -7.57 -32.20 12.20
CA GLU A 238 -8.34 -33.34 12.65
C GLU A 238 -8.66 -33.06 14.12
N SER A 239 -9.95 -32.98 14.38
CA SER A 239 -10.53 -32.98 15.70
C SER A 239 -10.18 -34.29 16.39
N GLU A 240 -8.99 -34.39 16.96
CA GLU A 240 -8.58 -35.48 17.86
C GLU A 240 -8.64 -35.10 19.34
N ASP A 241 -9.28 -33.98 19.70
CA ASP A 241 -9.55 -33.61 21.11
C ASP A 241 -11.03 -33.73 21.47
N LYS A 242 -11.64 -34.92 21.24
CA LYS A 242 -12.99 -35.23 21.74
C LYS A 242 -13.22 -36.64 22.29
N ASN A 243 -12.19 -37.42 22.60
CA ASN A 243 -12.38 -38.75 23.19
C ASN A 243 -11.36 -39.08 24.29
N ILE A 244 -11.19 -38.22 25.29
CA ILE A 244 -10.68 -38.63 26.61
C ILE A 244 -11.45 -37.81 27.66
N GLU A 245 -11.95 -38.49 28.70
CA GLU A 245 -12.77 -37.99 29.83
C GLU A 245 -14.30 -38.08 29.72
N ILE A 246 -14.86 -39.27 29.42
CA ILE A 246 -16.01 -39.79 30.18
C ILE A 246 -15.85 -41.31 30.29
N GLU A 247 -14.97 -41.77 31.16
CA GLU A 247 -15.00 -43.11 31.74
C GLU A 247 -14.13 -43.09 32.99
N GLU A 248 -14.69 -42.62 34.11
CA GLU A 248 -14.36 -42.99 35.48
C GLU A 248 -15.21 -42.15 36.45
N ASN A 249 -16.42 -42.66 36.73
CA ASN A 249 -17.15 -42.46 37.97
C ASN A 249 -18.22 -43.56 38.05
N ASN A 250 -17.75 -44.77 38.39
CA ASN A 250 -18.51 -45.77 39.13
C ASN A 250 -17.98 -45.76 40.56
#